data_AF-A0A562LPN1-F1
#
_entry.id   AF-A0A562LPN1-F1
#
_cell.length_a   1.000
_cell.length_b   1.000
_cell.length_c   1.000
_cell.angle_alpha   90.00
_cell.angle_beta   90.00
_cell.angle_gamma   90.00
#
_symmetry.space_group_name_H-M   'P 1'
#
loop_
_entity.id
_entity.type
_entity.pdbx_description
1 polymer ?
#
loop_
_entity_poly.entity_id
_entity_poly.type
_entity_poly.pdbx_seq_one_letter_code
_entity_poly.pdbx_strand_id
1 'polypeptide(L)'
;MAAGIDPLIQALQRAASGETIDVEYARTLKFDVQDANVGEAAARSWSRLVNFADDIDIRSEDPDYDKQMKEEMEWRWRELSALLTGRR
;
A
#
# COMPACT_ATOMS: atom_id res chain seq x y z
N MET A 1 -5.49 7.94 17.64
CA MET A 1 -6.41 7.19 16.76
C MET A 1 -5.91 7.32 15.33
N ALA A 2 -5.98 6.25 14.54
CA ALA A 2 -5.65 6.25 13.11
C ALA A 2 -6.94 6.04 12.33
N ALA A 3 -7.51 7.10 11.77
CA ALA A 3 -8.74 7.02 11.00
C ALA A 3 -8.41 6.86 9.51
N GLY A 4 -9.08 5.92 8.83
CA GLY A 4 -8.96 5.77 7.37
C GLY A 4 -7.70 5.06 6.87
N ILE A 5 -6.87 4.46 7.75
CA ILE A 5 -5.74 3.62 7.30
C ILE A 5 -6.23 2.25 6.78
N ASP A 6 -7.33 1.71 7.30
CA ASP A 6 -7.80 0.37 6.91
C ASP A 6 -8.03 0.22 5.39
N PRO A 7 -8.65 1.18 4.68
CA PRO A 7 -8.74 1.14 3.21
C PRO A 7 -7.37 1.06 2.51
N LEU A 8 -6.35 1.75 3.01
CA LEU A 8 -4.99 1.67 2.46
C LEU A 8 -4.41 0.27 2.69
N ILE A 9 -4.53 -0.28 3.90
CA ILE A 9 -4.08 -1.65 4.21
C ILE A 9 -4.76 -2.67 3.31
N GLN A 10 -6.09 -2.56 3.13
CA GLN A 10 -6.85 -3.46 2.27
C GLN A 10 -6.40 -3.36 0.80
N ALA A 11 -6.18 -2.14 0.29
CA ALA A 11 -5.70 -1.95 -1.07
C ALA A 11 -4.31 -2.55 -1.28
N LEU A 12 -3.39 -2.40 -0.32
CA LEU A 12 -2.07 -3.03 -0.34
C LEU A 12 -2.17 -4.57 -0.27
N GLN A 13 -3.08 -5.13 0.52
CA GLN A 13 -3.30 -6.58 0.60
C GLN A 13 -3.80 -7.15 -0.74
N ARG A 14 -4.75 -6.46 -1.38
CA ARG A 14 -5.26 -6.80 -2.71
C ARG A 14 -4.17 -6.70 -3.78
N ALA A 15 -3.37 -5.63 -3.74
CA ALA A 15 -2.22 -5.48 -4.62
C ALA A 15 -1.21 -6.64 -4.45
N ALA A 16 -0.88 -7.00 -3.21
CA ALA A 16 0.03 -8.09 -2.89
C ALA A 16 -0.49 -9.46 -3.36
N SER A 17 -1.80 -9.71 -3.33
CA SER A 17 -2.40 -10.94 -3.86
C SER A 17 -2.45 -10.99 -5.38
N GLY A 18 -2.07 -9.89 -6.04
CA GLY A 18 -2.05 -9.75 -7.49
C GLY A 18 -3.33 -9.25 -8.11
N GLU A 19 -4.24 -8.72 -7.29
CA GLU A 19 -5.39 -7.99 -7.80
C GLU A 19 -4.97 -6.69 -8.49
N THR A 20 -5.62 -6.37 -9.61
CA THR A 20 -5.45 -5.09 -10.27
C THR A 20 -6.11 -4.00 -9.44
N ILE A 21 -5.33 -2.96 -9.12
CA ILE A 21 -5.81 -1.79 -8.39
C ILE A 21 -5.98 -0.66 -9.39
N ASP A 22 -7.16 -0.06 -9.40
CA ASP A 22 -7.43 1.14 -10.18
C ASP A 22 -6.64 2.34 -9.60
N VAL A 23 -5.93 3.07 -10.45
CA VAL A 23 -5.07 4.18 -10.04
C VAL A 23 -5.87 5.36 -9.48
N GLU A 24 -7.05 5.63 -10.03
CA GLU A 24 -7.93 6.71 -9.55
C GLU A 24 -8.46 6.36 -8.16
N TYR A 25 -8.85 5.10 -7.94
CA TYR A 25 -9.17 4.59 -6.61
C TYR A 25 -8.01 4.77 -5.63
N ALA A 26 -6.78 4.36 -5.99
CA ALA A 26 -5.61 4.51 -5.12
C ALA A 26 -5.35 5.97 -4.73
N ARG A 27 -5.53 6.91 -5.67
CA ARG A 27 -5.40 8.36 -5.45
C ARG A 27 -6.48 8.93 -4.53
N THR A 28 -7.64 8.28 -4.42
CA THR A 28 -8.74 8.75 -3.54
C THR A 28 -8.55 8.40 -2.07
N LEU A 29 -7.62 7.49 -1.74
CA LEU A 29 -7.38 7.04 -0.38
C LEU A 29 -6.85 8.19 0.49
N LYS A 30 -7.54 8.44 1.60
CA LYS A 30 -7.18 9.47 2.59
C LYS A 30 -7.17 8.86 3.98
N PHE A 31 -6.19 9.25 4.77
CA PHE A 31 -6.02 8.80 6.15
C PHE A 31 -5.59 9.98 7.01
N ASP A 32 -6.02 9.97 8.26
CA ASP A 32 -5.62 10.94 9.28
C ASP A 32 -5.06 10.20 10.49
N VAL A 33 -3.82 10.53 10.84
CA VAL A 33 -2.99 9.75 11.75
C VAL A 33 -2.27 10.70 12.71
N GLN A 34 -2.51 10.52 14.00
CA GLN A 34 -1.88 11.34 15.04
C GLN A 34 -0.44 10.92 15.35
N ASP A 35 -0.11 9.65 15.12
CA ASP A 35 1.26 9.14 15.32
C ASP A 35 2.11 9.45 14.08
N ALA A 36 3.21 10.19 14.27
CA ALA A 36 4.08 10.64 13.18
C ALA A 36 4.74 9.46 12.43
N ASN A 37 5.12 8.39 13.12
CA ASN A 37 5.75 7.22 12.49
C ASN A 37 4.72 6.48 11.62
N VAL A 38 3.50 6.31 12.13
CA VAL A 38 2.42 5.70 11.37
C VAL A 38 2.04 6.58 10.17
N GLY A 39 2.01 7.90 10.35
CA GLY A 39 1.73 8.86 9.28
C GLY A 39 2.76 8.81 8.15
N GLU A 40 4.05 8.77 8.48
CA GLU A 40 5.12 8.65 7.49
C GLU A 40 5.07 7.31 6.74
N ALA A 41 4.88 6.21 7.47
CA ALA A 41 4.73 4.88 6.88
C ALA A 41 3.51 4.80 5.96
N ALA A 42 2.37 5.38 6.36
CA ALA A 42 1.15 5.42 5.56
C ALA A 42 1.32 6.26 4.28
N ALA A 43 1.94 7.44 4.38
CA ALA A 43 2.22 8.29 3.22
C ALA A 43 3.13 7.60 2.20
N ARG A 44 4.20 6.94 2.67
CA ARG A 44 5.08 6.15 1.80
C ARG A 44 4.35 4.97 1.17
N SER A 45 3.57 4.24 1.95
CA SER A 45 2.83 3.07 1.46
C SER A 45 1.78 3.48 0.42
N TRP A 46 1.10 4.61 0.63
CA TRP A 46 0.17 5.18 -0.35
C TRP A 46 0.87 5.55 -1.66
N SER A 47 2.00 6.25 -1.61
CA SER A 47 2.75 6.58 -2.82
C SER A 47 3.19 5.32 -3.59
N ARG A 48 3.62 4.27 -2.88
CA ARG A 48 4.01 3.01 -3.52
C ARG A 48 2.83 2.24 -4.11
N LEU A 49 1.65 2.29 -3.47
CA LEU A 49 0.41 1.74 -4.03
C LEU A 49 -0.01 2.48 -5.30
N VAL A 50 0.10 3.81 -5.33
CA VAL A 50 -0.20 4.60 -6.53
C VAL A 50 0.74 4.20 -7.67
N ASN A 51 2.04 4.09 -7.42
CA ASN A 51 2.99 3.61 -8.44
C ASN A 51 2.66 2.18 -8.90
N PHE A 52 2.34 1.28 -7.96
CA PHE A 52 1.90 -0.08 -8.29
C PHE A 52 0.71 -0.08 -9.28
N ALA A 53 -0.27 0.80 -9.07
CA ALA A 53 -1.43 0.93 -9.93
C ALA A 53 -1.12 1.61 -11.28
N ASP A 54 -0.26 2.63 -11.28
CA ASP A 54 0.13 3.40 -12.47
C ASP A 54 1.03 2.57 -13.41
N ASP A 55 1.93 1.76 -12.85
CA ASP A 55 2.90 0.94 -13.59
C ASP A 55 2.29 -0.37 -14.16
N ILE A 56 0.95 -0.46 -14.31
CA ILE A 56 0.27 -1.69 -14.74
C ILE A 56 0.76 -2.19 -16.11
N ASP A 57 1.03 -1.28 -17.04
CA ASP A 57 1.52 -1.61 -18.38
C ASP A 57 2.91 -2.27 -18.28
N ILE A 58 3.82 -1.67 -17.51
CA ILE A 58 5.19 -2.19 -17.28
C ILE A 58 5.13 -3.55 -16.59
N ARG A 59 4.32 -3.67 -15.53
CA ARG A 59 4.16 -4.90 -14.76
C ARG A 59 3.54 -6.03 -15.58
N SER A 60 2.75 -5.72 -16.61
CA SER A 60 2.20 -6.73 -17.51
C SER A 60 3.25 -7.33 -18.44
N GLU A 61 4.34 -6.60 -18.70
CA GLU A 61 5.43 -6.98 -19.61
C GLU A 61 6.64 -7.58 -18.87
N ASP A 62 6.85 -7.22 -17.60
CA ASP A 62 7.96 -7.67 -16.75
C ASP A 62 7.45 -8.40 -15.48
N PRO A 63 7.42 -9.75 -15.49
CA PRO A 63 6.98 -10.55 -14.35
C PRO A 63 7.87 -10.44 -13.11
N ASP A 64 9.17 -10.19 -13.28
CA ASP A 64 10.09 -10.05 -12.15
C ASP A 64 9.88 -8.70 -11.45
N TYR A 65 9.61 -7.66 -12.22
CA TYR A 65 9.21 -6.36 -11.71
C TYR A 65 7.85 -6.44 -10.98
N ASP A 66 6.84 -7.06 -11.60
CA ASP A 66 5.52 -7.27 -10.99
C ASP A 66 5.64 -8.03 -9.66
N LYS A 67 6.45 -9.08 -9.61
CA LYS A 67 6.73 -9.83 -8.39
C LYS A 67 7.35 -8.94 -7.30
N GLN A 68 8.39 -8.18 -7.62
CA GLN A 68 9.03 -7.27 -6.65
C GLN A 68 8.04 -6.25 -6.09
N MET A 69 7.17 -5.69 -6.94
CA MET A 69 6.18 -4.74 -6.49
C MET A 69 5.13 -5.39 -5.58
N LYS A 70 4.65 -6.60 -5.88
CA LYS A 70 3.73 -7.36 -5.01
C LYS A 70 4.35 -7.66 -3.64
N GLU A 71 5.60 -8.08 -3.62
CA GLU A 71 6.36 -8.33 -2.38
C GLU A 71 6.51 -7.04 -1.55
N GLU A 72 6.73 -5.90 -2.20
CA GLU A 72 6.72 -4.62 -1.50
C GLU A 72 5.33 -4.30 -0.92
N MET A 73 4.25 -4.49 -1.67
CA MET A 73 2.89 -4.27 -1.15
C MET A 73 2.63 -5.15 0.08
N GLU A 74 3.11 -6.39 0.05
CA GLU A 74 3.03 -7.32 1.18
C GLU A 74 3.76 -6.80 2.42
N TRP A 75 5.01 -6.37 2.23
CA TRP A 75 5.80 -5.82 3.32
C TRP A 75 5.17 -4.56 3.91
N ARG A 76 4.64 -3.65 3.08
CA ARG A 76 4.02 -2.39 3.51
C ARG A 76 2.76 -2.61 4.35
N TRP A 77 1.83 -3.47 3.93
CA TRP A 77 0.62 -3.68 4.73
C TRP A 77 0.92 -4.36 6.06
N ARG A 78 1.95 -5.23 6.10
CA ARG A 78 2.44 -5.84 7.35
C ARG A 78 3.08 -4.82 8.27
N GLU A 79 3.93 -3.94 7.74
CA GLU A 79 4.55 -2.84 8.49
C GLU A 79 3.48 -1.94 9.13
N LEU A 80 2.50 -1.48 8.34
CA LEU A 80 1.39 -0.66 8.86
C LEU A 80 0.57 -1.39 9.92
N SER A 81 0.25 -2.66 9.68
CA SER A 81 -0.50 -3.48 10.65
C SER A 81 0.27 -3.68 11.96
N ALA A 82 1.59 -3.88 11.89
CA ALA A 82 2.44 -4.02 13.07
C ALA A 82 2.52 -2.71 13.87
N LEU A 83 2.69 -1.58 13.19
CA LEU A 83 2.71 -0.25 13.82
C LEU A 83 1.39 0.08 14.52
N LEU A 84 0.25 -0.30 13.93
CA LEU A 84 -1.07 -0.07 14.52
C LEU A 84 -1.39 -0.99 15.71
N THR A 85 -0.87 -2.21 15.70
CA THR A 85 -1.10 -3.21 16.77
C THR A 85 -0.08 -3.15 17.89
N GLY A 86 0.95 -2.31 17.78
CA GLY A 86 1.96 -2.10 18.82
C GLY A 86 2.89 -3.29 19.06
N ARG A 87 2.98 -4.25 18.13
CA ARG A 87 3.95 -5.34 18.22
C ARG A 87 5.33 -4.86 17.79
N ARG A 88 6.12 -4.42 18.77
CA ARG A 88 7.59 -4.48 18.74
C ARG A 88 8.08 -5.79 19.31
#